data_AF-X0TME8-F1
#
_entry.id   AF-X0TME8-F1
#
_cell.length_a   1.000
_cell.length_b   1.000
_cell.length_c   1.000
_cell.angle_alpha   90.00
_cell.angle_beta   90.00
_cell.angle_gamma   90.00
#
_symmetry.space_group_name_H-M   'P 1'
#
loop_
_entity.id
_entity.type
_entity.pdbx_description
1 polymer ?
#
loop_
_entity_poly.entity_id
_entity_poly.type
_entity_poly.pdbx_seq_one_letter_code
_entity_poly.pdbx_strand_id
1 'polypeptide(L)' 'EKLEEEEEQMRELSRQLAAIPGNAPEFMLREAREIIRKLNGINMRWNIAALDDFIGERQRELGLGLRRN' A
#
# COMPACT_ATOMS: atom_id res chain seq x y z
N GLU A 1 -0.70 2.48 -22.99
CA GLU A 1 0.31 1.46 -22.61
C GLU A 1 0.94 1.74 -21.25
N LYS A 2 2.09 2.42 -21.08
CA LYS A 2 2.75 2.55 -19.75
C LYS A 2 1.92 3.18 -18.62
N LEU A 3 0.99 4.08 -18.93
CA LEU A 3 0.13 4.74 -17.93
C LEU A 3 -1.00 3.81 -17.46
N GLU A 4 -1.57 3.03 -18.38
CA GLU A 4 -2.64 2.08 -18.07
C GLU A 4 -2.10 0.92 -17.23
N GLU A 5 -0.89 0.43 -17.53
CA GLU A 5 -0.23 -0.62 -16.75
C GLU A 5 0.01 -0.19 -15.29
N GLU A 6 0.44 1.06 -15.09
CA GLU A 6 0.70 1.58 -13.74
C GLU A 6 -0.59 1.85 -12.96
N GLU A 7 -1.65 2.29 -13.64
CA GLU A 7 -2.96 2.43 -13.03
C GLU A 7 -3.56 1.07 -12.64
N GLU A 8 -3.48 0.07 -13.51
CA GLU A 8 -3.91 -1.28 -13.22
C GLU A 8 -3.13 -1.88 -12.04
N GLN A 9 -1.81 -1.69 -12.05
CA GLN A 9 -0.94 -2.12 -10.94
C GLN A 9 -1.32 -1.44 -9.62
N MET A 10 -1.56 -0.13 -9.63
CA MET A 10 -2.00 0.61 -8.44
C MET A 10 -3.32 0.06 -7.91
N ARG A 11 -4.29 -0.19 -8.79
CA ARG A 11 -5.61 -0.72 -8.42
C ARG A 11 -5.52 -2.12 -7.81
N GLU A 12 -4.74 -3.00 -8.41
CA GLU A 12 -4.56 -4.37 -7.92
C GLU A 12 -3.84 -4.41 -6.58
N LEU A 13 -2.75 -3.64 -6.43
CA LEU A 13 -2.03 -3.51 -5.16
C LEU A 13 -2.93 -2.93 -4.06
N SER A 14 -3.75 -1.92 -4.38
CA SER A 14 -4.69 -1.33 -3.42
C SER A 14 -5.74 -2.36 -2.97
N ARG A 15 -6.26 -3.16 -3.90
CA ARG A 15 -7.20 -4.25 -3.59
C ARG A 15 -6.57 -5.30 -2.68
N GLN A 16 -5.34 -5.72 -2.98
CA GLN A 16 -4.60 -6.69 -2.16
C GLN A 16 -4.36 -6.16 -0.74
N LEU A 17 -3.94 -4.89 -0.61
CA LEU A 17 -3.71 -4.29 0.72
C LEU A 17 -4.99 -4.16 1.55
N ALA A 18 -6.11 -3.85 0.90
CA ALA A 18 -7.42 -3.76 1.55
C ALA A 18 -7.95 -5.12 2.02
N ALA A 19 -7.56 -6.22 1.35
CA ALA A 19 -7.98 -7.56 1.71
C ALA A 19 -7.27 -8.13 2.95
N ILE A 20 -6.18 -7.50 3.40
CA ILE A 20 -5.41 -7.98 4.56
C ILE A 20 -6.13 -7.56 5.86
N PRO A 21 -6.49 -8.50 6.76
CA PRO A 21 -7.19 -8.13 7.99
C PRO A 21 -6.26 -7.44 9.01
N GLY A 22 -6.81 -6.58 9.88
CA GLY A 22 -6.04 -5.84 10.90
C GLY A 22 -5.27 -6.74 11.89
N ASN A 23 -5.76 -7.96 12.12
CA ASN A 23 -5.13 -8.98 12.96
C ASN A 23 -4.39 -10.05 12.14
N ALA A 24 -3.95 -9.69 10.92
CA ALA A 24 -3.28 -10.61 10.03
C ALA A 24 -2.01 -11.23 10.64
N PRO A 25 -1.71 -12.49 10.31
CA PRO A 25 -0.46 -13.14 10.72
C PRO A 25 0.77 -12.45 10.10
N GLU A 26 1.93 -12.66 10.72
CA GLU A 26 3.16 -11.94 10.37
C GLU A 26 3.59 -12.08 8.90
N PHE A 27 3.29 -13.21 8.24
CA PHE A 27 3.59 -13.38 6.82
C PHE A 27 2.74 -12.45 5.93
N MET A 28 1.45 -12.28 6.24
CA MET A 28 0.58 -11.34 5.53
C MET A 28 0.96 -9.89 5.83
N LEU A 29 1.41 -9.59 7.05
CA LEU A 29 1.94 -8.27 7.39
C LEU A 29 3.24 -7.96 6.63
N ARG A 30 4.06 -8.97 6.33
CA ARG A 30 5.22 -8.81 5.45
C ARG A 30 4.80 -8.51 4.02
N GLU A 31 3.81 -9.21 3.50
CA GLU A 31 3.23 -8.92 2.18
C GLU A 31 2.64 -7.50 2.12
N ALA A 32 1.91 -7.08 3.16
CA ALA A 32 1.38 -5.72 3.26
C ALA A 32 2.48 -4.66 3.16
N ARG A 33 3.63 -4.86 3.83
CA ARG A 33 4.78 -3.94 3.75
C ARG A 33 5.33 -3.83 2.33
N GLU A 34 5.44 -4.95 1.61
CA GLU A 34 5.90 -4.95 0.22
C GLU A 34 4.92 -4.24 -0.70
N ILE A 35 3.61 -4.45 -0.50
CA ILE A 35 2.56 -3.75 -1.25
C ILE A 35 2.61 -2.24 -0.99
N ILE A 36 2.68 -1.82 0.28
CA ILE A 36 2.80 -0.42 0.68
C ILE A 36 4.05 0.22 0.05
N ARG A 37 5.18 -0.48 0.02
CA ARG A 37 6.41 0.02 -0.61
C ARG A 37 6.22 0.30 -2.11
N LYS A 38 5.54 -0.59 -2.82
CA LYS A 38 5.23 -0.41 -4.26
C LYS A 38 4.27 0.76 -4.48
N LEU A 39 3.19 0.82 -3.69
CA LEU A 39 2.22 1.92 -3.77
C LEU A 39 2.86 3.28 -3.45
N ASN A 40 3.77 3.36 -2.48
CA ASN A 40 4.55 4.57 -2.21
C ASN A 40 5.43 4.97 -3.39
N GLY A 41 6.03 4.01 -4.11
CA GLY A 41 6.79 4.29 -5.32
C GLY A 41 5.95 4.90 -6.44
N ILE A 42 4.72 4.42 -6.62
CA ILE A 42 3.74 5.01 -7.54
C ILE A 42 3.33 6.40 -7.03
N ASN A 43 3.00 6.52 -5.74
CA ASN A 43 2.57 7.78 -5.15
C ASN A 43 3.64 8.88 -5.25
N MET A 44 4.92 8.55 -5.07
CA MET A 44 6.03 9.52 -5.23
C MET A 44 6.14 10.06 -6.65
N ARG A 45 5.74 9.29 -7.67
CA ARG A 45 5.79 9.71 -9.08
C ARG A 45 4.59 10.55 -9.47
N TRP A 46 3.40 10.21 -8.98
CA TRP A 46 2.13 10.80 -9.40
C TRP A 46 1.54 11.79 -8.41
N ASN A 47 2.04 11.81 -7.17
CA ASN A 47 1.60 12.66 -6.07
C ASN A 47 0.08 12.61 -5.83
N ILE A 48 -0.45 11.40 -5.59
CA ILE A 48 -1.87 11.12 -5.46
C ILE A 48 -2.27 11.15 -3.98
N ALA A 49 -2.85 12.26 -3.53
CA ALA A 49 -3.24 12.45 -2.12
C ALA A 49 -4.12 11.31 -1.56
N ALA A 50 -5.12 10.86 -2.33
CA ALA A 50 -6.00 9.77 -1.91
C ALA A 50 -5.27 8.43 -1.70
N LEU A 51 -4.17 8.19 -2.44
CA LEU A 51 -3.35 7.01 -2.27
C LEU A 51 -2.49 7.12 -1.01
N ASP A 52 -1.97 8.31 -0.71
CA ASP A 52 -1.24 8.58 0.53
C ASP A 52 -2.12 8.35 1.77
N ASP A 53 -3.34 8.90 1.75
CA ASP A 53 -4.33 8.73 2.80
C ASP A 53 -4.67 7.24 3.02
N PHE A 54 -4.93 6.52 1.92
CA PHE A 54 -5.20 5.09 1.94
C PHE A 54 -4.03 4.30 2.56
N ILE A 55 -2.79 4.54 2.10
CA ILE A 55 -1.60 3.88 2.67
C ILE A 55 -1.49 4.15 4.16
N GLY A 56 -1.68 5.40 4.59
CA GLY A 56 -1.61 5.82 5.99
C GLY A 56 -2.70 5.20 6.87
N GLU A 57 -3.91 5.00 6.34
CA GLU A 57 -5.00 4.27 7.01
C GLU A 57 -4.64 2.80 7.19
N ARG A 58 -4.23 2.12 6.10
CA ARG A 58 -3.85 0.70 6.13
C ARG A 58 -2.66 0.42 7.03
N GLN A 59 -1.65 1.30 7.05
CA GLN A 59 -0.51 1.18 7.97
C GLN A 59 -0.93 1.26 9.45
N ARG A 60 -1.91 2.11 9.77
CA ARG A 60 -2.45 2.24 11.13
C ARG A 60 -3.25 1.00 11.52
N GLU A 61 -4.14 0.53 10.65
CA GLU A 61 -4.95 -0.66 10.90
C GLU A 61 -4.12 -1.93 11.09
N LEU A 62 -3.08 -2.10 10.26
CA LEU A 62 -2.21 -3.27 10.31
C LEU A 62 -1.11 -3.17 11.37
N GLY A 63 -1.06 -2.08 12.15
CA GLY A 63 -0.02 -1.85 13.16
C GLY A 63 1.39 -1.76 12.57
N LEU A 64 1.53 -1.41 11.29
CA LEU A 64 2.80 -1.36 10.56
C LEU A 64 3.56 -0.04 10.74
N GLY A 65 3.21 0.73 11.79
CA GLY A 65 3.68 2.08 12.07
C GLY A 65 5.16 2.30 11.78
N LEU A 66 5.44 3.41 11.11
CA LEU A 66 6.77 3.88 10.72
C LEU A 66 7.75 3.77 11.90
N ARG A 67 8.69 2.82 11.82
CA ARG A 67 10.00 3.06 12.44
C ARG A 67 10.58 4.27 11.73
N ARG A 68 10.34 5.47 12.27
CA ARG A 68 11.19 6.63 12.05
C ARG A 68 12.60 6.18 12.45
N ASN A 69 13.43 5.88 11.46
CA ASN A 69 14.87 6.01 11.61
C ASN A 69 15.23 7.48 11.42
#